data_AF-A0A2R6BPK6-F1
#
_entry.id   AF-A0A2R6BPK6-F1
#
_cell.length_a   1.000
_cell.length_b   1.000
_cell.length_c   1.000
_cell.angle_alpha   90.00
_cell.angle_beta   90.00
_cell.angle_gamma   90.00
#
_symmetry.space_group_name_H-M   'P 1'
#
loop_
_entity.id
_entity.type
_entity.pdbx_description
1 polymer ?
#
loop_
_entity_poly.entity_id
_entity_poly.type
_entity_poly.pdbx_seq_one_letter_code
_entity_poly.pdbx_strand_id
1 'polypeptide(L)'
;MRHNQVFTKGHRKAVSVDLGIKELATFSYGRILENPKSLEHSLEKIRMLQRTLSRGKSLGEPAQRKWRLAGEYEHVKDSRRELFFKLGFLLTQEYVVLILGDLNART
;
A
#
# COMPACT_ATOMS: atom_id res chain seq x y z
N MET A 1 -3.42 -24.79 10.20
CA MET A 1 -4.12 -24.70 8.89
C MET A 1 -5.10 -23.54 8.96
N ARG A 2 -4.84 -22.41 8.30
CA ARG A 2 -5.82 -21.30 8.27
C ARG A 2 -6.90 -21.66 7.26
N HIS A 3 -8.14 -21.70 7.71
CA HIS A 3 -9.31 -21.97 6.89
C HIS A 3 -9.53 -20.78 5.93
N ASN A 4 -9.21 -20.96 4.64
CA ASN A 4 -9.64 -20.06 3.58
C ASN A 4 -11.14 -20.26 3.35
N GLN A 5 -11.98 -19.48 4.03
CA GLN A 5 -13.43 -19.51 3.84
C GLN A 5 -13.91 -18.23 3.15
N VAL A 6 -14.46 -18.39 1.95
CA VAL A 6 -15.41 -17.44 1.38
C VAL A 6 -16.74 -17.74 2.04
N PHE A 7 -17.28 -16.78 2.79
CA PHE A 7 -18.59 -16.95 3.42
C PHE A 7 -19.67 -16.56 2.43
N THR A 8 -20.56 -17.51 2.10
CA THR A 8 -21.74 -17.28 1.27
C THR A 8 -22.99 -17.47 2.13
N LYS A 9 -23.71 -16.39 2.44
CA LYS A 9 -25.05 -16.45 3.05
C LYS A 9 -26.05 -15.86 2.04
N GLY A 10 -26.74 -16.73 1.30
CA GLY A 10 -27.53 -16.35 0.12
C GLY A 10 -26.65 -15.94 -1.09
N HIS A 11 -27.14 -15.07 -1.98
CA HIS A 11 -26.40 -14.56 -3.16
C HIS A 11 -25.24 -13.59 -2.84
N ARG A 12 -24.94 -13.33 -1.56
CA ARG A 12 -23.90 -12.36 -1.15
C ARG A 12 -22.60 -13.09 -0.85
N LYS A 13 -21.55 -12.74 -1.61
CA LYS A 13 -20.17 -13.17 -1.35
C LYS A 13 -19.51 -12.20 -0.37
N ALA A 14 -19.02 -12.73 0.75
CA ALA A 14 -18.20 -12.00 1.70
C ALA A 14 -16.76 -12.51 1.63
N VAL A 15 -15.80 -11.57 1.61
CA VAL A 15 -14.37 -11.87 1.63
C VAL A 15 -13.67 -10.94 2.62
N SER A 16 -12.72 -11.49 3.39
CA SER A 16 -11.79 -10.66 4.15
C SER A 16 -10.57 -10.34 3.31
N VAL A 17 -10.16 -9.07 3.34
CA VAL A 17 -9.05 -8.54 2.56
C VAL A 17 -8.05 -7.88 3.49
N ASP A 18 -6.81 -8.35 3.43
CA ASP A 18 -5.66 -7.79 4.12
C ASP A 18 -4.89 -6.90 3.15
N LEU A 19 -4.85 -5.59 3.39
CA LEU A 19 -4.06 -4.65 2.59
C LEU A 19 -2.61 -4.62 3.10
N GLY A 20 -1.62 -4.22 2.30
CA GLY A 20 -0.22 -4.30 2.73
C GLY A 20 0.76 -3.30 2.09
N ILE A 21 2.01 -3.34 2.57
CA ILE A 21 3.16 -2.59 2.00
C ILE A 21 3.95 -3.48 1.03
N LYS A 22 4.01 -4.79 1.30
CA LYS A 22 4.66 -5.76 0.41
C LYS A 22 3.73 -6.10 -0.75
N GLU A 23 2.56 -6.61 -0.43
CA GLU A 23 1.47 -6.84 -1.37
C GLU A 23 0.41 -5.75 -1.23
N LEU A 24 -0.29 -5.41 -2.32
CA LEU A 24 -1.38 -4.44 -2.27
C LEU A 24 -2.55 -4.99 -1.46
N ALA A 25 -2.98 -6.22 -1.77
CA ALA A 25 -4.10 -6.87 -1.10
C ALA A 25 -3.95 -8.40 -1.12
N THR A 26 -4.29 -9.05 -0.02
CA THR A 26 -4.39 -10.52 0.09
C THR A 26 -5.80 -10.88 0.51
N PHE A 27 -6.42 -11.80 -0.24
CA PHE A 27 -7.80 -12.19 -0.03
C PHE A 27 -7.85 -13.51 0.76
N SER A 28 -8.88 -13.70 1.58
CA SER A 28 -9.06 -14.94 2.36
C SER A 28 -9.21 -16.22 1.53
N TYR A 29 -9.37 -16.12 0.22
CA TYR A 29 -9.40 -17.26 -0.69
C TYR A 29 -8.08 -17.48 -1.42
N GLY A 30 -7.03 -16.75 -1.06
CA GLY A 30 -5.66 -16.96 -1.55
C GLY A 30 -5.24 -16.13 -2.76
N ARG A 31 -6.12 -15.29 -3.33
CA ARG A 31 -5.71 -14.31 -4.34
C ARG A 31 -4.83 -13.24 -3.70
N ILE A 32 -3.78 -12.86 -4.41
CA ILE A 32 -2.88 -11.77 -4.06
C ILE A 32 -2.94 -10.75 -5.18
N LEU A 33 -3.06 -9.48 -4.81
CA LEU A 33 -2.81 -8.35 -5.69
C LEU A 33 -1.47 -7.74 -5.30
N GLU A 34 -0.55 -7.74 -6.24
CA GLU A 34 0.78 -7.17 -6.05
C GLU A 34 0.72 -5.65 -6.02
N ASN A 35 1.72 -5.02 -5.42
CA ASN A 35 1.87 -3.58 -5.52
C ASN A 35 2.30 -3.17 -6.93
N PRO A 36 1.79 -2.03 -7.44
CA PRO A 36 2.28 -1.49 -8.69
C PRO A 36 3.78 -1.22 -8.60
N LYS A 37 4.53 -1.62 -9.64
CA LYS A 37 5.98 -1.34 -9.73
C LYS A 37 6.30 0.14 -9.51
N SER A 38 5.45 1.06 -9.96
CA SER A 38 5.65 2.50 -9.74
C SER A 38 5.76 2.87 -8.26
N LEU A 39 4.96 2.25 -7.39
CA LEU A 39 5.01 2.47 -5.95
C LEU A 39 6.33 1.94 -5.35
N GLU A 40 6.80 0.78 -5.81
CA GLU A 40 8.09 0.21 -5.39
C GLU A 40 9.26 1.14 -5.73
N HIS A 41 9.30 1.67 -6.96
CA HIS A 41 10.32 2.63 -7.40
C HIS A 41 10.31 3.90 -6.55
N SER A 42 9.12 4.44 -6.24
CA SER A 42 9.00 5.63 -5.39
C SER A 42 9.47 5.37 -3.95
N LEU A 43 9.19 4.19 -3.40
CA LEU A 43 9.71 3.78 -2.09
C LEU A 43 11.23 3.60 -2.09
N GLU A 44 11.80 3.05 -3.17
CA GLU A 44 13.25 2.95 -3.33
C GLU A 44 13.91 4.32 -3.42
N LYS A 45 13.30 5.27 -4.14
CA LYS A 45 13.74 6.66 -4.20
C LYS A 45 13.74 7.33 -2.84
N ILE A 46 12.68 7.16 -2.04
CA ILE A 46 12.63 7.62 -0.64
C ILE A 46 13.81 7.03 0.16
N ARG A 47 14.06 5.71 0.07
CA ARG A 47 15.19 5.07 0.77
C ARG A 47 16.54 5.67 0.37
N MET A 48 16.76 5.92 -0.93
CA MET A 48 17.99 6.54 -1.43
C MET A 48 18.16 7.98 -0.91
N LEU A 49 17.10 8.78 -0.93
CA LEU A 49 17.10 10.16 -0.41
C LEU A 49 17.38 10.19 1.10
N GLN A 50 16.76 9.30 1.87
CA GLN A 50 17.01 9.16 3.31
C GLN A 50 18.46 8.75 3.60
N ARG A 51 19.02 7.76 2.87
CA ARG A 51 20.43 7.37 3.02
C ARG A 51 21.38 8.52 2.70
N THR A 52 21.09 9.28 1.65
CA THR A 52 21.87 10.45 1.25
C THR A 52 21.83 11.53 2.35
N LEU A 53 20.65 11.82 2.90
CA LEU A 53 20.49 12.77 3.99
C LEU A 53 21.19 12.31 5.28
N SER A 54 21.14 11.02 5.59
CA SER A 54 21.80 10.43 6.77
C SER A 54 23.33 10.50 6.67
N ARG A 55 23.89 10.25 5.47
CA ARG A 55 25.34 10.26 5.23
C ARG A 55 25.92 11.67 5.03
N GLY A 56 25.10 12.64 4.61
CA GLY A 56 25.54 13.96 4.18
C GLY A 56 25.11 15.10 5.10
N LYS A 57 25.70 15.20 6.31
CA LYS A 57 25.72 16.48 7.06
C LYS A 57 26.73 17.49 6.49
N SER A 58 27.67 17.05 5.64
CA SER A 58 28.80 17.85 5.13
C SER A 58 28.72 18.25 3.65
N LEU A 59 27.76 17.73 2.87
CA LEU A 59 27.57 18.09 1.47
C LEU A 59 26.44 19.13 1.42
N GLY A 60 26.72 20.35 0.97
CA GLY A 60 25.80 21.50 1.02
C GLY A 60 24.38 21.24 0.49
N GLU A 61 23.45 22.12 0.88
CA GLU A 61 21.99 22.14 0.56
C GLU A 61 21.11 21.03 1.22
N PRO A 62 21.18 20.80 2.55
CA PRO A 62 20.29 19.86 3.23
C PRO A 62 18.80 20.23 3.13
N ALA A 63 18.47 21.52 2.96
CA ALA A 63 17.11 21.99 2.76
C ALA A 63 16.50 21.43 1.46
N GLN A 64 17.15 21.62 0.31
CA GLN A 64 16.65 21.14 -0.98
C GLN A 64 16.43 19.61 -0.98
N ARG A 65 17.33 18.85 -0.33
CA ARG A 65 17.19 17.39 -0.20
C ARG A 65 16.00 16.98 0.68
N LYS A 66 15.75 17.70 1.77
CA LYS A 66 14.55 17.49 2.62
C LYS A 66 13.26 17.81 1.86
N TRP A 67 13.24 18.89 1.08
CA TRP A 67 12.10 19.24 0.23
C TRP A 67 11.81 18.16 -0.81
N ARG A 68 12.84 17.64 -1.50
CA ARG A 68 12.69 16.51 -2.43
C ARG A 68 12.14 15.28 -1.72
N LEU A 69 12.68 14.93 -0.54
CA LEU A 69 12.18 13.80 0.24
C LEU A 69 10.70 13.97 0.63
N ALA A 70 10.29 15.16 1.07
CA ALA A 70 8.90 15.45 1.40
C ALA A 70 7.97 15.32 0.19
N GLY A 71 8.38 15.82 -0.98
CA GLY A 71 7.63 15.67 -2.22
C GLY A 71 7.46 14.21 -2.66
N GLU A 72 8.49 13.36 -2.50
CA GLU A 72 8.35 11.93 -2.78
C GLU A 72 7.39 11.23 -1.80
N TYR A 73 7.39 11.62 -0.52
CA TYR A 73 6.42 11.10 0.44
C TYR A 73 4.98 11.48 0.09
N GLU A 74 4.76 12.72 -0.32
CA GLU A 74 3.45 13.19 -0.80
C GLU A 74 3.00 12.42 -2.04
N HIS A 75 3.89 12.26 -3.02
CA HIS A 75 3.61 11.47 -4.22
C HIS A 75 3.24 10.01 -3.91
N VAL A 76 3.95 9.37 -2.99
CA VAL A 76 3.63 8.00 -2.53
C VAL A 76 2.28 7.96 -1.81
N LYS A 77 1.98 8.94 -0.95
CA LYS A 77 0.70 9.03 -0.25
C LYS A 77 -0.46 9.14 -1.23
N ASP A 78 -0.36 10.00 -2.22
CA ASP A 78 -1.39 10.20 -3.24
C ASP A 78 -1.56 8.98 -4.13
N SER A 79 -0.45 8.40 -4.58
CA SER A 79 -0.47 7.15 -5.36
C SER A 79 -1.14 6.00 -4.61
N ARG A 80 -0.84 5.84 -3.31
CA ARG A 80 -1.48 4.83 -2.46
C ARG A 80 -2.97 5.09 -2.30
N ARG A 81 -3.37 6.35 -2.09
CA ARG A 81 -4.78 6.74 -1.99
C ARG A 81 -5.55 6.39 -3.25
N GLU A 82 -5.02 6.75 -4.42
CA GLU A 82 -5.64 6.44 -5.71
C GLU A 82 -5.76 4.93 -5.93
N LEU A 83 -4.69 4.19 -5.61
CA LEU A 83 -4.66 2.74 -5.73
C LEU A 83 -5.73 2.07 -4.85
N PHE A 84 -5.85 2.49 -3.60
CA PHE A 84 -6.88 1.97 -2.69
C PHE A 84 -8.28 2.35 -3.13
N PHE A 85 -8.48 3.55 -3.69
CA PHE A 85 -9.78 3.96 -4.22
C PHE A 85 -10.19 3.08 -5.42
N LYS A 86 -9.28 2.86 -6.36
CA LYS A 86 -9.49 1.96 -7.51
C LYS A 86 -9.76 0.53 -7.06
N LEU A 87 -8.99 0.03 -6.10
CA LEU A 87 -9.19 -1.29 -5.53
C LEU A 87 -10.57 -1.39 -4.86
N GLY A 88 -10.94 -0.41 -4.03
CA GLY A 88 -12.26 -0.34 -3.40
C GLY A 88 -13.39 -0.37 -4.43
N PHE A 89 -13.26 0.42 -5.50
CA PHE A 89 -14.23 0.43 -6.60
C PHE A 89 -14.36 -0.94 -7.30
N LEU A 90 -13.25 -1.62 -7.58
CA LEU A 90 -13.31 -2.97 -8.18
C LEU A 90 -13.97 -3.97 -7.22
N LEU A 91 -13.65 -3.87 -5.93
CA LEU A 91 -14.18 -4.76 -4.91
C LEU A 91 -15.68 -4.58 -4.67
N THR A 92 -16.20 -3.35 -4.76
CA THR A 92 -17.66 -3.13 -4.64
C THR A 92 -18.44 -3.66 -5.84
N GLN A 93 -17.79 -3.82 -7.00
CA GLN A 93 -18.42 -4.50 -8.15
C GLN A 93 -18.44 -6.03 -7.99
N GLU A 94 -17.39 -6.61 -7.39
CA GLU A 94 -17.26 -8.07 -7.28
C GLU A 94 -17.87 -8.65 -5.99
N TYR A 95 -17.93 -7.88 -4.90
CA TYR A 95 -18.31 -8.36 -3.57
C TYR A 95 -19.35 -7.45 -2.90
N VAL A 96 -20.30 -8.09 -2.20
CA VAL A 96 -21.39 -7.37 -1.50
C VAL A 96 -20.97 -6.95 -0.09
N VAL A 97 -20.01 -7.66 0.51
CA VAL A 97 -19.48 -7.37 1.85
C VAL A 97 -17.96 -7.48 1.83
N LEU A 98 -17.28 -6.39 2.16
CA LEU A 98 -15.83 -6.32 2.31
C LEU A 98 -15.47 -6.16 3.78
N ILE A 99 -14.64 -7.05 4.33
CA ILE A 99 -14.11 -6.94 5.68
C ILE A 99 -12.63 -6.57 5.55
N LEU A 100 -12.28 -5.34 5.88
CA LEU A 100 -10.90 -4.86 5.90
C LEU A 100 -10.24 -5.25 7.22
N GLY A 101 -9.15 -6.02 7.13
CA GLY A 101 -8.28 -6.31 8.27
C GLY A 101 -7.50 -5.07 8.71
N ASP A 102 -7.31 -4.90 10.02
CA ASP A 102 -6.53 -3.80 10.58
C ASP A 102 -5.05 -3.93 10.21
N LEU A 103 -4.51 -2.85 9.64
CA LEU A 103 -3.11 -2.72 9.27
C LEU A 103 -2.39 -1.98 10.38
N ASN A 104 -1.89 -2.71 11.36
CA ASN A 104 -1.01 -2.16 12.37
C ASN A 104 0.36 -1.83 11.72
N ALA A 105 0.43 -0.71 11.00
CA ALA A 105 1.66 -0.14 10.50
C ALA A 105 2.40 0.53 11.67
N ARG A 106 3.09 -0.28 12.47
CA ARG A 106 4.10 0.25 13.39
C ARG A 106 5.17 0.92 12.52
N THR A 107 5.26 2.24 12.66
CA THR A 107 6.20 3.11 11.95
C THR A 107 7.44 3.31 12.80
#